data_AF-X1LLS7-F1
#
_entry.id   AF-X1LLS7-F1
#
_cell.length_a   1.000
_cell.length_b   1.000
_cell.length_c   1.000
_cell.angle_alpha   90.00
_cell.angle_beta   90.00
_cell.angle_gamma   90.00
#
_symmetry.space_group_name_H-M   'P 1'
#
loop_
_entity.id
_entity.type
_entity.pdbx_description
1 polymer ?
#
loop_
_entity_poly.entity_id
_entity_poly.type
_entity_poly.pdbx_seq_one_letter_code
_entity_poly.pdbx_strand_id
1 'polypeptide(L)'
;MSSIKRKPHVLKSEKTLAMPRHIIFFDTETWQNEKENGQVHQSLRLAWACYYRRAYGRHSEFMEWIYFVHPDEFWQFVSEHTYDKNRLWVIARNVAFDFTVVKGWTHLRRLGYKLKFFHNKGTCNIISVRNKSKSIVFLDSMNWFQESLEKTGKRIGIERIAVNYKTCSEFELKTACKNHVLIELENFKIFIRFLERNHIARLCYTAGSTAMAAFLLGHYNTKIYIHNNEQAINLERESYKGGRVECFFLG
;
A
#
# COMPACT_ATOMS: atom_id res chain seq x y z
N MET A 1 -11.89 19.48 18.27
CA MET A 1 -11.27 20.15 17.10
C MET A 1 -9.81 20.39 17.42
N SER A 2 -8.87 19.77 16.70
CA SER A 2 -7.44 19.93 17.02
C SER A 2 -7.00 21.34 16.61
N SER A 3 -6.47 22.14 17.52
CA SER A 3 -5.79 23.38 17.13
C SER A 3 -4.63 23.00 16.21
N ILE A 4 -4.71 23.44 14.96
CA ILE A 4 -3.65 23.17 13.99
C ILE A 4 -2.53 24.15 14.34
N LYS A 5 -1.58 23.72 15.17
CA LYS A 5 -0.35 24.46 15.50
C LYS A 5 0.62 24.47 14.31
N ARG A 6 0.14 24.86 13.14
CA ARG A 6 0.90 24.94 11.88
C ARG A 6 1.54 26.32 11.77
N LYS A 7 2.83 26.35 11.46
CA LYS A 7 3.52 27.59 11.07
C LYS A 7 3.16 27.95 9.62
N PRO A 8 2.85 29.22 9.31
CA PRO A 8 2.70 29.68 7.94
C PRO A 8 3.96 29.35 7.14
N HIS A 9 3.78 28.97 5.89
CA HIS A 9 4.90 28.63 5.02
C HIS A 9 4.49 28.70 3.56
N VAL A 10 5.49 28.75 2.70
CA VAL A 10 5.33 28.58 1.26
C VAL A 10 5.38 27.09 0.92
N LEU A 11 4.52 26.64 0.01
CA LEU A 11 4.65 25.29 -0.52
C LEU A 11 6.03 25.13 -1.18
N LYS A 12 6.64 23.97 -0.97
CA LYS A 12 7.96 23.64 -1.50
C LYS A 12 7.78 22.87 -2.81
N SER A 13 8.52 23.27 -3.84
CA SER A 13 8.58 22.51 -5.08
C SER A 13 9.16 21.12 -4.85
N GLU A 14 8.68 20.17 -5.62
CA GLU A 14 9.28 18.84 -5.72
C GLU A 14 10.40 18.90 -6.76
N LYS A 15 11.48 18.16 -6.52
CA LYS A 15 12.66 18.17 -7.41
C LYS A 15 13.07 16.77 -7.87
N THR A 16 12.40 15.74 -7.35
CA THR A 16 12.85 14.35 -7.52
C THR A 16 11.72 13.45 -7.96
N LEU A 17 12.07 12.44 -8.77
CA LEU A 17 11.21 11.34 -9.20
C LEU A 17 11.53 10.07 -8.40
N ALA A 18 11.73 10.19 -7.10
CA ALA A 18 12.13 9.07 -6.25
C ALA A 18 11.08 7.94 -6.29
N MET A 19 11.53 6.73 -6.62
CA MET A 19 10.71 5.53 -6.65
C MET A 19 11.26 4.50 -5.64
N PRO A 20 10.39 3.70 -4.99
CA PRO A 20 10.86 2.64 -4.11
C PRO A 20 11.69 1.62 -4.89
N ARG A 21 12.77 1.12 -4.27
CA ARG A 21 13.64 0.12 -4.91
C ARG A 21 13.39 -1.29 -4.38
N HIS A 22 13.14 -1.42 -3.08
CA HIS A 22 12.97 -2.70 -2.38
C HIS A 22 11.50 -2.86 -2.01
N ILE A 23 10.83 -3.82 -2.62
CA ILE A 23 9.40 -4.02 -2.49
C ILE A 23 9.12 -5.51 -2.27
N ILE A 24 8.19 -5.85 -1.38
CA ILE A 24 7.62 -7.18 -1.25
C ILE A 24 6.13 -7.07 -1.56
N PHE A 25 5.63 -7.97 -2.40
CA PHE A 25 4.20 -8.20 -2.61
C PHE A 25 3.84 -9.52 -1.96
N PHE A 26 2.67 -9.60 -1.34
CA PHE A 26 2.20 -10.84 -0.75
C PHE A 26 0.69 -10.90 -0.70
N ASP A 27 0.17 -12.13 -0.61
CA ASP A 27 -1.23 -12.46 -0.51
C ASP A 27 -1.37 -13.69 0.38
N THR A 28 -2.45 -13.76 1.18
CA THR A 28 -2.68 -14.85 2.12
C THR A 28 -4.03 -15.51 1.90
N GLU A 29 -4.03 -16.83 1.98
CA GLU A 29 -5.22 -17.65 2.05
C GLU A 29 -5.43 -18.11 3.48
N THR A 30 -6.68 -18.17 3.93
CA THR A 30 -7.01 -18.34 5.36
C THR A 30 -8.00 -19.47 5.62
N TRP A 31 -7.88 -20.06 6.81
CA TRP A 31 -8.95 -20.84 7.43
C TRP A 31 -9.84 -19.92 8.25
N GLN A 32 -11.16 -20.05 8.05
CA GLN A 32 -12.16 -19.38 8.86
C GLN A 32 -12.49 -20.27 10.06
N ASN A 33 -12.10 -19.85 11.26
CA ASN A 33 -12.40 -20.57 12.49
C ASN A 33 -13.49 -19.79 13.24
N GLU A 34 -14.73 -20.28 13.19
CA GLU A 34 -15.80 -19.73 14.01
C GLU A 34 -15.58 -20.07 15.48
N LYS A 35 -15.65 -19.06 16.34
CA LYS A 35 -15.67 -19.24 17.79
C LYS A 35 -17.10 -19.37 18.29
N GLU A 36 -17.27 -20.00 19.44
CA GLU A 36 -18.58 -20.18 20.11
C GLU A 36 -19.36 -18.87 20.33
N ASN A 37 -18.66 -17.72 20.42
CA ASN A 37 -19.26 -16.40 20.57
C ASN A 37 -19.66 -15.73 19.22
N GLY A 38 -19.61 -16.46 18.11
CA GLY A 38 -19.90 -15.96 16.76
C GLY A 38 -18.78 -15.14 16.12
N GLN A 39 -17.61 -14.99 16.77
CA GLN A 39 -16.46 -14.31 16.17
C GLN A 39 -15.71 -15.24 15.23
N VAL A 40 -15.43 -14.78 14.01
CA VAL A 40 -14.60 -15.52 13.05
C VAL A 40 -13.14 -15.14 13.24
N HIS A 41 -12.29 -16.12 13.56
CA HIS A 41 -10.85 -15.97 13.62
C HIS A 41 -10.20 -16.51 12.33
N GLN A 42 -9.44 -15.65 11.66
CA GLN A 42 -8.72 -15.99 10.44
C GLN A 42 -7.30 -16.45 10.79
N SER A 43 -6.95 -17.67 10.41
CA SER A 43 -5.58 -18.20 10.53
C SER A 43 -4.98 -18.49 9.16
N LEU A 44 -3.68 -18.27 9.00
CA LEU A 44 -2.97 -18.56 7.75
C LEU A 44 -3.16 -20.04 7.35
N ARG A 45 -3.60 -20.26 6.12
CA ARG A 45 -3.65 -21.57 5.46
C ARG A 45 -2.41 -21.75 4.59
N LEU A 46 -2.21 -20.82 3.66
CA LEU A 46 -1.03 -20.74 2.80
C LEU A 46 -0.87 -19.31 2.29
N ALA A 47 0.30 -18.99 1.75
CA ALA A 47 0.55 -17.70 1.14
C ALA A 47 1.72 -17.76 0.15
N TRP A 48 1.78 -16.71 -0.67
CA TRP A 48 2.95 -16.40 -1.49
C TRP A 48 3.44 -14.99 -1.19
N ALA A 49 4.74 -14.80 -1.26
CA ALA A 49 5.35 -13.48 -1.33
C ALA A 49 6.37 -13.42 -2.48
N CYS A 50 6.49 -12.24 -3.08
CA CYS A 50 7.51 -11.93 -4.06
C CYS A 50 8.28 -10.68 -3.61
N TYR A 51 9.58 -10.84 -3.39
CA TYR A 51 10.48 -9.71 -3.29
C TYR A 51 10.88 -9.24 -4.68
N TYR A 52 10.75 -7.94 -4.91
CA TYR A 52 11.10 -7.25 -6.13
C TYR A 52 12.11 -6.13 -5.82
N ARG A 53 13.31 -6.26 -6.39
CA ARG A 53 14.33 -5.21 -6.38
C ARG A 53 14.46 -4.60 -7.77
N ARG A 54 14.08 -3.34 -7.88
CA ARG A 54 14.21 -2.58 -9.13
C ARG A 54 15.67 -2.39 -9.52
N ALA A 55 15.92 -2.43 -10.83
CA ALA A 55 17.21 -2.11 -11.41
C ALA A 55 17.63 -0.68 -11.05
N TYR A 56 18.91 -0.46 -10.80
CA TYR A 56 19.46 0.87 -10.53
C TYR A 56 20.95 0.91 -10.86
N GLY A 57 21.35 1.81 -11.76
CA GLY A 57 22.72 1.90 -12.25
C GLY A 57 23.18 0.57 -12.85
N ARG A 58 24.24 -0.03 -12.29
CA ARG A 58 24.80 -1.32 -12.73
C ARG A 58 24.08 -2.54 -12.14
N HIS A 59 23.18 -2.34 -11.18
CA HIS A 59 22.45 -3.44 -10.57
C HIS A 59 21.23 -3.80 -11.41
N SER A 60 21.18 -5.04 -11.86
CA SER A 60 20.02 -5.60 -12.56
C SER A 60 18.80 -5.70 -11.64
N GLU A 61 17.65 -5.78 -12.30
CA GLU A 61 16.40 -6.19 -11.66
C GLU A 61 16.56 -7.58 -11.04
N PHE A 62 15.97 -7.80 -9.88
CA PHE A 62 16.00 -9.08 -9.18
C PHE A 62 14.63 -9.39 -8.57
N MET A 63 14.23 -10.65 -8.65
CA MET A 63 12.99 -11.16 -8.09
C MET A 63 13.23 -12.48 -7.36
N GLU A 64 12.59 -12.63 -6.21
CA GLU A 64 12.64 -13.85 -5.41
C GLU A 64 11.24 -14.17 -4.89
N TRP A 65 10.85 -15.44 -4.94
CA TRP A 65 9.52 -15.90 -4.55
C TRP A 65 9.63 -16.89 -3.40
N ILE A 66 8.74 -16.76 -2.42
CA ILE A 66 8.60 -17.71 -1.32
C ILE A 66 7.15 -18.15 -1.20
N TYR A 67 6.96 -19.46 -1.07
CA TYR A 67 5.72 -20.06 -0.59
C TYR A 67 5.88 -20.33 0.91
N PHE A 68 4.87 -20.04 1.70
CA PHE A 68 4.91 -20.30 3.14
C PHE A 68 3.54 -20.67 3.69
N VAL A 69 3.56 -21.42 4.79
CA VAL A 69 2.35 -21.81 5.55
C VAL A 69 2.44 -21.38 7.01
N HIS A 70 3.63 -20.92 7.45
CA HIS A 70 3.84 -20.36 8.77
C HIS A 70 4.24 -18.87 8.70
N PRO A 71 3.65 -18.01 9.55
CA PRO A 71 4.02 -16.59 9.57
C PRO A 71 5.51 -16.33 9.81
N ASP A 72 6.20 -17.17 10.60
CA ASP A 72 7.63 -16.99 10.86
C ASP A 72 8.49 -17.03 9.58
N GLU A 73 8.11 -17.85 8.59
CA GLU A 73 8.79 -17.92 7.28
C GLU A 73 8.67 -16.60 6.51
N PHE A 74 7.49 -15.97 6.52
CA PHE A 74 7.29 -14.64 5.94
C PHE A 74 8.15 -13.58 6.62
N TRP A 75 8.22 -13.60 7.96
CA TRP A 75 9.00 -12.61 8.69
C TRP A 75 10.51 -12.83 8.56
N GLN A 76 10.97 -14.07 8.37
CA GLN A 76 12.33 -14.36 7.95
C GLN A 76 12.61 -13.73 6.58
N PHE A 77 11.75 -13.99 5.59
CA PHE A 77 11.87 -13.42 4.24
C PHE A 77 11.87 -11.89 4.23
N VAL A 78 11.00 -11.25 5.01
CA VAL A 78 10.98 -9.78 5.20
C VAL A 78 12.30 -9.30 5.80
N SER A 79 12.84 -10.01 6.79
CA SER A 79 14.07 -9.62 7.50
C SER A 79 15.31 -9.71 6.61
N GLU A 80 15.42 -10.77 5.80
CA GLU A 80 16.50 -10.99 4.82
C GLU A 80 16.54 -9.89 3.75
N HIS A 81 15.38 -9.33 3.40
CA HIS A 81 15.22 -8.27 2.40
C HIS A 81 15.14 -6.85 2.98
N THR A 82 15.26 -6.71 4.31
CA THR A 82 15.29 -5.38 4.94
C THR A 82 16.72 -4.95 5.22
N TYR A 83 17.20 -3.98 4.44
CA TYR A 83 18.55 -3.43 4.55
C TYR A 83 18.61 -2.12 5.34
N ASP A 84 19.79 -1.80 5.87
CA ASP A 84 20.02 -0.54 6.56
C ASP A 84 19.89 0.66 5.60
N LYS A 85 19.37 1.77 6.13
CA LYS A 85 19.16 3.05 5.42
C LYS A 85 18.24 2.99 4.20
N ASN A 86 17.74 1.80 3.84
CA ASN A 86 16.77 1.58 2.77
C ASN A 86 15.42 1.28 3.40
N ARG A 87 14.36 1.84 2.81
CA ARG A 87 12.99 1.54 3.22
C ARG A 87 12.47 0.36 2.41
N LEU A 88 12.10 -0.72 3.08
CA LEU A 88 11.37 -1.82 2.46
C LEU A 88 9.88 -1.44 2.39
N TRP A 89 9.30 -1.56 1.20
CA TRP A 89 7.87 -1.43 0.98
C TRP A 89 7.25 -2.82 0.97
N VAL A 90 6.21 -3.06 1.75
CA VAL A 90 5.48 -4.34 1.78
C VAL A 90 4.05 -4.03 1.38
N ILE A 91 3.59 -4.61 0.27
CA ILE A 91 2.35 -4.25 -0.39
C ILE A 91 1.45 -5.48 -0.47
N ALA A 92 0.20 -5.32 -0.08
CA ALA A 92 -0.87 -6.29 -0.33
C ALA A 92 -2.15 -5.52 -0.63
N ARG A 93 -3.12 -6.19 -1.23
CA ARG A 93 -4.45 -5.63 -1.44
C ARG A 93 -5.26 -5.82 -0.16
N ASN A 94 -5.77 -4.74 0.43
CA ASN A 94 -6.35 -4.77 1.77
C ASN A 94 -5.35 -5.24 2.86
N VAL A 95 -4.14 -4.67 2.84
CA VAL A 95 -2.98 -5.13 3.63
C VAL A 95 -3.26 -5.31 5.13
N ALA A 96 -4.22 -4.59 5.71
CA ALA A 96 -4.57 -4.74 7.12
C ALA A 96 -5.04 -6.17 7.46
N PHE A 97 -5.72 -6.83 6.52
CA PHE A 97 -6.16 -8.21 6.65
C PHE A 97 -4.95 -9.15 6.68
N ASP A 98 -4.16 -9.19 5.60
CA ASP A 98 -3.00 -10.08 5.48
C ASP A 98 -1.96 -9.82 6.57
N PHE A 99 -1.75 -8.56 6.94
CA PHE A 99 -0.87 -8.15 8.04
C PHE A 99 -1.30 -8.78 9.37
N THR A 100 -2.60 -8.91 9.60
CA THR A 100 -3.15 -9.57 10.80
C THR A 100 -2.93 -11.09 10.73
N VAL A 101 -3.19 -11.69 9.56
CA VAL A 101 -3.00 -13.14 9.30
C VAL A 101 -1.55 -13.57 9.53
N VAL A 102 -0.58 -12.78 9.06
CA VAL A 102 0.85 -13.03 9.30
C VAL A 102 1.33 -12.55 10.69
N LYS A 103 0.41 -12.25 11.62
CA LYS A 103 0.70 -11.84 13.00
C LYS A 103 1.67 -10.66 13.09
N GLY A 104 1.46 -9.62 12.29
CA GLY A 104 2.48 -8.62 12.05
C GLY A 104 2.89 -7.79 13.28
N TRP A 105 1.95 -7.44 14.16
CA TRP A 105 2.29 -6.74 15.41
C TRP A 105 3.17 -7.57 16.33
N THR A 106 2.92 -8.88 16.42
CA THR A 106 3.70 -9.80 17.26
C THR A 106 5.15 -9.85 16.81
N HIS A 107 5.37 -10.03 15.49
CA HIS A 107 6.71 -10.13 14.92
C HIS A 107 7.47 -8.81 14.95
N LEU A 108 6.81 -7.70 14.59
CA LEU A 108 7.44 -6.38 14.63
C LEU A 108 7.90 -6.01 16.04
N ARG A 109 7.09 -6.33 17.07
CA ARG A 109 7.47 -6.14 18.46
C ARG A 109 8.68 -6.99 18.84
N ARG A 110 8.66 -8.29 18.49
CA ARG A 110 9.78 -9.22 18.72
C ARG A 110 11.08 -8.75 18.06
N LEU A 111 10.98 -8.16 16.87
CA LEU A 111 12.11 -7.61 16.09
C LEU A 111 12.51 -6.18 16.49
N GLY A 112 11.90 -5.61 17.54
CA GLY A 112 12.28 -4.30 18.08
C GLY A 112 11.87 -3.10 17.21
N TYR A 113 10.92 -3.26 16.30
CA TYR A 113 10.37 -2.16 15.50
C TYR A 113 9.40 -1.31 16.33
N LYS A 114 9.48 0.01 16.17
CA LYS A 114 8.56 0.98 16.76
C LYS A 114 7.66 1.56 15.69
N LEU A 115 6.39 1.75 16.03
CA LEU A 115 5.43 2.44 15.18
C LEU A 115 5.83 3.90 14.98
N LYS A 116 5.81 4.37 13.74
CA LYS A 116 6.10 5.77 13.37
C LYS A 116 4.88 6.47 12.78
N PHE A 117 4.08 5.74 12.02
CA PHE A 117 2.86 6.24 11.45
C PHE A 117 1.88 5.09 11.26
N PHE A 118 0.61 5.34 11.58
CA PHE A 118 -0.48 4.40 11.37
C PHE A 118 -1.68 5.16 10.83
N HIS A 119 -2.21 4.68 9.71
CA HIS A 119 -3.47 5.13 9.16
C HIS A 119 -4.23 3.91 8.67
N ASN A 120 -5.48 3.78 9.12
CA ASN A 120 -6.41 2.75 8.68
C ASN A 120 -7.79 3.40 8.57
N LYS A 121 -8.24 3.66 7.35
CA LYS A 121 -9.57 4.17 7.06
C LYS A 121 -10.05 3.71 5.69
N GLY A 122 -11.09 2.89 5.68
CA GLY A 122 -11.63 2.32 4.44
C GLY A 122 -10.56 1.49 3.73
N THR A 123 -10.31 1.80 2.46
CA THR A 123 -9.28 1.12 1.64
C THR A 123 -7.91 1.79 1.72
N CYS A 124 -7.73 2.76 2.63
CA CYS A 124 -6.47 3.44 2.84
C CYS A 124 -5.76 2.90 4.09
N ASN A 125 -4.75 2.05 3.89
CA ASN A 125 -3.96 1.46 4.97
C ASN A 125 -2.48 1.78 4.79
N ILE A 126 -1.87 2.34 5.84
CA ILE A 126 -0.45 2.67 5.90
C ILE A 126 0.07 2.35 7.30
N ILE A 127 1.04 1.45 7.38
CA ILE A 127 1.73 1.12 8.63
C ILE A 127 3.22 1.37 8.43
N SER A 128 3.76 2.43 9.00
CA SER A 128 5.19 2.72 8.96
C SER A 128 5.85 2.40 10.29
N VAL A 129 6.88 1.56 10.24
CA VAL A 129 7.64 1.13 11.40
C VAL A 129 9.13 1.31 11.18
N ARG A 130 9.86 1.54 12.27
CA ARG A 130 11.31 1.75 12.23
C ARG A 130 11.97 1.23 13.50
N ASN A 131 13.13 0.58 13.33
CA ASN A 131 14.06 0.27 14.42
C ASN A 131 15.32 1.15 14.29
N LYS A 132 16.45 0.77 14.92
CA LYS A 132 17.68 1.59 14.94
C LYS A 132 18.12 2.06 13.54
N SER A 133 18.23 1.15 12.58
CA SER A 133 18.81 1.41 11.24
C SER A 133 17.88 1.06 10.07
N LYS A 134 16.84 0.25 10.31
CA LYS A 134 15.94 -0.30 9.28
C LYS A 134 14.54 0.31 9.36
N SER A 135 13.89 0.46 8.21
CA SER A 135 12.51 0.94 8.13
C SER A 135 11.67 0.11 7.17
N ILE A 136 10.44 -0.17 7.55
CA ILE A 136 9.47 -0.92 6.75
C ILE A 136 8.20 -0.08 6.67
N VAL A 137 7.57 -0.07 5.50
CA VAL A 137 6.22 0.49 5.35
C VAL A 137 5.32 -0.56 4.71
N PHE A 138 4.23 -0.89 5.39
CA PHE A 138 3.15 -1.71 4.86
C PHE A 138 2.11 -0.80 4.23
N LEU A 139 1.71 -1.09 3.00
CA LEU A 139 0.84 -0.24 2.19
C LEU A 139 -0.24 -1.08 1.54
N ASP A 140 -1.46 -0.55 1.55
CA ASP A 140 -2.54 -1.07 0.72
C ASP A 140 -2.28 -0.74 -0.74
N SER A 141 -2.37 -1.71 -1.65
CA SER A 141 -2.35 -1.40 -3.08
C SER A 141 -3.58 -0.57 -3.50
N MET A 142 -4.68 -0.66 -2.76
CA MET A 142 -5.88 0.15 -2.97
C MET A 142 -5.67 1.64 -2.66
N ASN A 143 -4.54 2.02 -2.03
CA ASN A 143 -4.13 3.41 -1.90
C ASN A 143 -3.93 4.09 -3.27
N TRP A 144 -3.64 3.30 -4.32
CA TRP A 144 -3.49 3.77 -5.69
C TRP A 144 -4.51 3.15 -6.66
N PHE A 145 -4.90 1.89 -6.43
CA PHE A 145 -5.72 1.12 -7.37
C PHE A 145 -7.06 0.74 -6.73
N GLN A 146 -8.02 1.66 -6.77
CA GLN A 146 -9.37 1.49 -6.22
C GLN A 146 -10.28 0.64 -7.13
N GLU A 147 -9.89 -0.62 -7.35
CA GLU A 147 -10.64 -1.59 -8.13
C GLU A 147 -10.45 -3.00 -7.54
N SER A 148 -11.20 -4.00 -8.02
CA SER A 148 -10.99 -5.40 -7.61
C SER A 148 -9.76 -5.99 -8.31
N LEU A 149 -9.16 -7.01 -7.69
CA LEU A 149 -8.04 -7.74 -8.29
C LEU A 149 -8.39 -8.33 -9.67
N GLU A 150 -9.63 -8.79 -9.84
CA GLU A 150 -10.14 -9.30 -11.12
C GLU A 150 -10.17 -8.22 -12.20
N LYS A 151 -10.66 -7.02 -11.89
CA LYS A 151 -10.64 -5.87 -12.81
C LYS A 151 -9.21 -5.46 -13.13
N THR A 152 -8.32 -5.44 -12.14
CA THR A 152 -6.89 -5.18 -12.35
C THR A 152 -6.27 -6.20 -13.30
N GLY A 153 -6.50 -7.50 -13.05
CA GLY A 153 -5.97 -8.59 -13.85
C GLY A 153 -6.38 -8.48 -15.32
N LYS A 154 -7.68 -8.31 -15.57
CA LYS A 154 -8.22 -8.08 -16.92
C LYS A 154 -7.60 -6.84 -17.59
N ARG A 155 -7.44 -5.73 -16.86
CA ARG A 155 -6.86 -4.48 -17.37
C ARG A 155 -5.39 -4.62 -17.78
N ILE A 156 -4.61 -5.45 -17.08
CA ILE A 156 -3.18 -5.65 -17.35
C ILE A 156 -2.89 -6.90 -18.21
N GLY A 157 -3.92 -7.66 -18.60
CA GLY A 157 -3.78 -8.88 -19.41
C GLY A 157 -3.31 -10.12 -18.63
N ILE A 158 -3.46 -10.12 -17.30
CA ILE A 158 -3.14 -11.27 -16.43
C ILE A 158 -4.43 -11.64 -15.70
N GLU A 159 -5.21 -12.56 -16.28
CA GLU A 159 -6.49 -12.96 -15.71
C GLU A 159 -6.32 -13.54 -14.31
N ARG A 160 -7.24 -13.15 -13.41
CA ARG A 160 -7.29 -13.67 -12.04
C ARG A 160 -7.77 -15.12 -12.09
N ILE A 161 -7.00 -16.02 -11.49
CA ILE A 161 -7.45 -17.39 -11.26
C ILE A 161 -8.44 -17.37 -10.09
N ALA A 162 -9.71 -17.55 -10.39
CA ALA A 162 -10.76 -17.74 -9.40
C ALA A 162 -10.79 -19.21 -8.94
N VAL A 163 -11.01 -19.43 -7.64
CA VAL A 163 -11.15 -20.77 -7.07
C VAL A 163 -12.40 -20.86 -6.22
N ASN A 164 -13.04 -22.03 -6.21
CA ASN A 164 -14.07 -22.34 -5.24
C ASN A 164 -13.42 -22.83 -3.94
N TYR A 165 -13.32 -21.95 -2.94
CA TYR A 165 -12.65 -22.24 -1.67
C TYR A 165 -13.17 -23.47 -0.91
N LYS A 166 -14.40 -23.92 -1.22
CA LYS A 166 -15.01 -25.12 -0.60
C LYS A 166 -14.55 -26.43 -1.24
N THR A 167 -14.21 -26.41 -2.52
CA THR A 167 -13.98 -27.64 -3.31
C THR A 167 -12.62 -27.68 -3.99
N CYS A 168 -11.88 -26.57 -4.01
CA CYS A 168 -10.58 -26.52 -4.67
C CYS A 168 -9.56 -27.40 -3.94
N SER A 169 -8.72 -28.06 -4.74
CA SER A 169 -7.52 -28.73 -4.26
C SER A 169 -6.52 -27.71 -3.70
N GLU A 170 -5.59 -28.20 -2.88
CA GLU A 170 -4.49 -27.37 -2.37
C GLU A 170 -3.62 -26.82 -3.50
N PHE A 171 -3.42 -27.60 -4.56
CA PHE A 171 -2.65 -27.19 -5.74
C PHE A 171 -3.30 -26.01 -6.47
N GLU A 172 -4.62 -26.07 -6.68
CA GLU A 172 -5.38 -24.97 -7.31
C GLU A 172 -5.32 -23.71 -6.46
N LEU A 173 -5.52 -23.82 -5.14
CA LEU A 173 -5.44 -22.69 -4.22
C LEU A 173 -4.05 -22.06 -4.20
N LYS A 174 -2.99 -22.89 -4.14
CA LYS A 174 -1.60 -22.45 -4.18
C LYS A 174 -1.27 -21.73 -5.49
N THR A 175 -1.80 -22.22 -6.61
CA THR A 175 -1.62 -21.62 -7.94
C THR A 175 -2.35 -20.28 -8.03
N ALA A 176 -3.59 -20.21 -7.54
CA ALA A 176 -4.39 -19.00 -7.51
C ALA A 176 -3.75 -17.89 -6.65
N CYS A 177 -3.35 -18.21 -5.42
CA CYS A 177 -2.69 -17.24 -4.54
C CYS A 177 -1.40 -16.68 -5.16
N LYS A 178 -0.57 -17.52 -5.81
CA LYS A 178 0.61 -17.02 -6.55
C LYS A 178 0.25 -16.08 -7.70
N ASN A 179 -0.80 -16.41 -8.45
CA ASN A 179 -1.32 -15.55 -9.53
C ASN A 179 -1.81 -14.21 -9.00
N HIS A 180 -2.45 -14.17 -7.82
CA HIS A 180 -2.91 -12.93 -7.20
C HIS A 180 -1.75 -11.99 -6.85
N VAL A 181 -0.67 -12.53 -6.25
CA VAL A 181 0.59 -11.78 -6.01
C VAL A 181 1.21 -11.27 -7.31
N LEU A 182 1.21 -12.09 -8.38
CA LEU A 182 1.75 -11.71 -9.68
C LEU A 182 0.98 -10.53 -10.29
N ILE A 183 -0.34 -10.51 -10.18
CA ILE A 183 -1.17 -9.40 -10.67
C ILE A 183 -0.81 -8.09 -9.96
N GLU A 184 -0.67 -8.11 -8.63
CA GLU A 184 -0.25 -6.94 -7.85
C GLU A 184 1.14 -6.43 -8.26
N LEU A 185 2.11 -7.34 -8.37
CA LEU A 185 3.48 -7.04 -8.77
C LEU A 185 3.52 -6.37 -10.16
N GLU A 186 2.89 -6.97 -11.17
CA GLU A 186 2.93 -6.47 -12.54
C GLU A 186 2.14 -5.17 -12.70
N ASN A 187 0.98 -5.04 -12.03
CA ASN A 187 0.25 -3.78 -12.00
C ASN A 187 1.11 -2.64 -11.40
N PHE A 188 1.81 -2.90 -10.30
CA PHE A 188 2.69 -1.91 -9.69
C PHE A 188 3.89 -1.56 -10.56
N LYS A 189 4.48 -2.54 -11.26
CA LYS A 189 5.54 -2.31 -12.25
C LYS A 189 5.06 -1.43 -13.40
N ILE A 190 3.85 -1.66 -13.93
CA ILE A 190 3.24 -0.79 -14.95
C ILE A 190 3.10 0.64 -14.41
N PHE A 191 2.58 0.80 -13.19
CA PHE A 191 2.37 2.12 -12.59
C PHE A 191 3.67 2.90 -12.39
N ILE A 192 4.71 2.25 -11.84
CA ILE A 192 6.03 2.89 -11.71
C ILE A 192 6.58 3.29 -13.08
N ARG A 193 6.54 2.38 -14.07
CA ARG A 193 7.01 2.70 -15.42
C ARG A 193 6.26 3.88 -16.02
N PHE A 194 4.96 3.97 -15.79
CA PHE A 194 4.15 5.11 -16.23
C PHE A 194 4.62 6.42 -15.59
N LEU A 195 4.82 6.45 -14.28
CA LEU A 195 5.27 7.66 -13.59
C LEU A 195 6.68 8.10 -14.03
N GLU A 196 7.60 7.15 -14.19
CA GLU A 196 8.99 7.43 -14.57
C GLU A 196 9.12 7.85 -16.04
N ARG A 197 8.54 7.09 -16.98
CA ARG A 197 8.66 7.38 -18.42
C ARG A 197 8.07 8.73 -18.78
N ASN A 198 6.99 9.12 -18.11
CA ASN A 198 6.31 10.39 -18.34
C ASN A 198 6.80 11.52 -17.42
N HIS A 199 7.82 11.28 -16.58
CA HIS A 199 8.38 12.27 -15.64
C HIS A 199 7.30 12.96 -14.76
N ILE A 200 6.32 12.20 -14.27
CA ILE A 200 5.12 12.76 -13.62
C ILE A 200 5.39 13.14 -12.17
N ALA A 201 5.83 12.19 -11.34
CA ALA A 201 5.99 12.39 -9.91
C ALA A 201 6.86 11.31 -9.28
N ARG A 202 7.44 11.62 -8.11
CA ARG A 202 7.83 10.56 -7.18
C ARG A 202 6.60 9.81 -6.67
N LEU A 203 6.76 8.52 -6.38
CA LEU A 203 5.67 7.73 -5.82
C LEU A 203 5.51 8.00 -4.31
N CYS A 204 4.31 8.45 -3.92
CA CYS A 204 3.90 8.60 -2.53
C CYS A 204 3.01 7.43 -2.10
N TYR A 205 2.66 7.35 -0.81
CA TYR A 205 1.86 6.26 -0.24
C TYR A 205 0.39 6.22 -0.67
N THR A 206 -0.13 7.29 -1.27
CA THR A 206 -1.51 7.39 -1.74
C THR A 206 -1.58 8.08 -3.09
N ALA A 207 -2.61 7.79 -3.88
CA ALA A 207 -2.88 8.48 -5.14
C ALA A 207 -2.92 10.01 -4.95
N GLY A 208 -3.61 10.51 -3.92
CA GLY A 208 -3.69 11.95 -3.63
C GLY A 208 -2.34 12.58 -3.32
N SER A 209 -1.49 11.91 -2.54
CA SER A 209 -0.14 12.41 -2.27
C SER A 209 0.78 12.32 -3.49
N THR A 210 0.59 11.32 -4.36
CA THR A 210 1.34 11.21 -5.63
C THR A 210 0.90 12.29 -6.60
N ALA A 211 -0.40 12.60 -6.68
CA ALA A 211 -0.93 13.69 -7.49
C ALA A 211 -0.41 15.06 -7.01
N MET A 212 -0.37 15.30 -5.69
CA MET A 212 0.24 16.50 -5.14
C MET A 212 1.73 16.60 -5.48
N ALA A 213 2.47 15.49 -5.44
CA ALA A 213 3.87 15.47 -5.86
C ALA A 213 4.03 15.78 -7.37
N ALA A 214 3.09 15.34 -8.21
CA ALA A 214 3.08 15.66 -9.64
C ALA A 214 2.89 17.17 -9.87
N PHE A 215 1.89 17.76 -9.20
CA PHE A 215 1.66 19.20 -9.25
C PHE A 215 2.91 19.98 -8.81
N LEU A 216 3.51 19.59 -7.69
CA LEU A 216 4.70 20.26 -7.14
C LEU A 216 5.96 20.12 -8.00
N LEU A 217 6.03 19.12 -8.88
CA LEU A 217 7.17 18.86 -9.76
C LEU A 217 7.06 19.62 -11.08
N GLY A 218 5.90 19.53 -11.76
CA GLY A 218 5.74 20.01 -13.14
C GLY A 218 4.87 21.25 -13.31
N HIS A 219 4.06 21.61 -12.31
CA HIS A 219 3.01 22.62 -12.45
C HIS A 219 3.05 23.74 -11.39
N TYR A 220 3.95 23.64 -10.41
CA TYR A 220 4.09 24.64 -9.35
C TYR A 220 4.90 25.86 -9.84
N ASN A 221 4.26 26.66 -10.68
CA ASN A 221 4.88 27.80 -11.37
C ASN A 221 4.73 29.12 -10.61
N THR A 222 3.82 29.16 -9.63
CA THR A 222 3.55 30.35 -8.79
C THR A 222 3.60 29.95 -7.33
N LYS A 223 4.24 30.78 -6.50
CA LYS A 223 4.38 30.52 -5.06
C LYS A 223 3.00 30.53 -4.39
N ILE A 224 2.65 29.43 -3.75
CA ILE A 224 1.43 29.31 -2.95
C ILE A 224 1.82 29.46 -1.48
N TYR A 225 1.31 30.51 -0.85
CA TYR A 225 1.49 30.80 0.57
C TYR A 225 0.35 30.16 1.36
N ILE A 226 0.69 29.44 2.43
CA ILE A 226 -0.30 28.86 3.31
C ILE A 226 -0.29 29.58 4.65
N HIS A 227 -1.41 30.22 4.98
CA HIS A 227 -1.63 30.88 6.26
C HIS A 227 -2.06 29.88 7.35
N ASN A 228 -2.10 30.37 8.58
CA ASN A 228 -2.62 29.66 9.74
C ASN A 228 -3.63 30.50 10.53
N ASN A 229 -4.18 31.56 9.92
CA ASN A 229 -5.25 32.35 10.52
C ASN A 229 -6.49 31.46 10.75
N GLU A 230 -6.82 31.25 12.03
CA GLU A 230 -7.86 30.31 12.45
C GLU A 230 -9.26 30.73 11.98
N GLN A 231 -9.58 32.01 12.07
CA GLN A 231 -10.88 32.54 11.64
C GLN A 231 -11.09 32.35 10.14
N ALA A 232 -10.07 32.67 9.33
CA ALA A 232 -10.11 32.47 7.88
C ALA A 232 -10.27 30.98 7.53
N ILE A 233 -9.50 30.09 8.17
CA ILE A 233 -9.59 28.64 7.93
C ILE A 233 -10.98 28.10 8.30
N ASN A 234 -11.57 28.56 9.40
CA ASN A 234 -12.91 28.14 9.79
C ASN A 234 -13.94 28.57 8.75
N LEU A 235 -13.90 29.84 8.32
CA LEU A 235 -14.78 30.36 7.27
C LEU A 235 -14.61 29.61 5.94
N GLU A 236 -13.36 29.33 5.52
CA GLU A 236 -13.05 28.54 4.32
C GLU A 236 -13.65 27.14 4.41
N ARG A 237 -13.53 26.47 5.55
CA ARG A 237 -14.06 25.11 5.76
C ARG A 237 -15.59 25.09 5.81
N GLU A 238 -16.21 26.09 6.43
CA GLU A 238 -17.67 26.25 6.45
C GLU A 238 -18.23 26.50 5.05
N SER A 239 -17.45 27.22 4.22
CA SER A 239 -17.77 27.51 2.82
C SER A 239 -17.49 26.33 1.86
N TYR A 240 -16.69 25.34 2.28
CA TYR A 240 -16.35 24.19 1.45
C TYR A 240 -17.55 23.25 1.29
N LYS A 241 -18.17 23.27 0.10
CA LYS A 241 -19.30 22.40 -0.27
C LYS A 241 -18.86 21.29 -1.23
N GLY A 242 -19.58 20.17 -1.22
CA GLY A 242 -19.38 19.07 -2.15
C GLY A 242 -20.07 19.28 -3.50
N GLY A 243 -20.18 18.21 -4.29
CA GLY A 243 -20.91 18.25 -5.56
C GLY A 243 -22.41 18.53 -5.36
N ARG A 244 -23.01 19.28 -6.30
CA ARG A 244 -24.46 19.51 -6.36
C ARG A 244 -25.16 18.20 -6.72
N VAL A 245 -26.18 17.84 -5.95
CA VAL A 245 -27.07 16.72 -6.23
C VAL A 245 -28.48 17.28 -6.38
N GLU A 246 -29.11 17.01 -7.52
CA GLU A 246 -30.50 17.37 -7.77
C GLU A 246 -31.38 16.12 -7.71
N CYS A 247 -32.54 16.22 -7.06
CA CYS A 247 -33.56 15.17 -7.10
C CYS A 247 -34.43 15.40 -8.33
N PHE A 248 -34.15 14.66 -9.41
CA PHE A 248 -34.92 14.75 -10.66
C PHE A 248 -36.30 14.08 -10.59
N PHE A 249 -36.59 13.37 -9.49
CA PHE A 249 -37.89 12.77 -9.20
C PHE A 249 -38.11 12.80 -7.68
N LEU A 250 -39.29 13.26 -7.26
CA LEU A 250 -39.80 13.13 -5.90
C LEU A 250 -40.99 12.17 -6.00
N GLY A 251 -40.88 11.03 -5.31
CA GLY A 251 -41.93 10.01 -5.26
C GLY A 251 -43.12 10.45 -4.41
#